data_AF-A0A5S3X7B4-F1
#
_entry.id   AF-A0A5S3X7B4-F1
#
_cell.length_a   1.000
_cell.length_b   1.000
_cell.length_c   1.000
_cell.angle_alpha   90.00
_cell.angle_beta   90.00
_cell.angle_gamma   90.00
#
_symmetry.space_group_name_H-M   'P 1'
#
loop_
_entity.id
_entity.type
_entity.pdbx_description
1 polymer ?
#
loop_
_entity_poly.entity_id
_entity_poly.type
_entity_poly.pdbx_seq_one_letter_code
_entity_poly.pdbx_strand_id
1 'polypeptide(L)'
;MNQFQPVLHGFEHVKRFWDSGRGAVVAKVLPGEFYVSKSDELISTVLGSCIAACIYDEQQGVGGMNHFMLPGVKGTTSIHADDLNCRYGNWAMEYLINEVIKNGAKRENLKIKLFGGGKIISSMTDIGIGNIRFAEAYVEEEQLTLISHDVGGPWPRKVVFHPQTGKAQVKKLRQMHNDTIEKREVKYLHDIEEQGKQTDIELF
;
A
#
# COMPACT_ATOMS: atom_id res chain seq x y z
N MET A 1 19.94 -13.42 20.07
CA MET A 1 18.65 -14.05 19.72
C MET A 1 17.86 -13.05 18.90
N ASN A 2 17.56 -13.38 17.64
CA ASN A 2 16.74 -12.53 16.77
C ASN A 2 15.30 -12.62 17.28
N GLN A 3 14.93 -11.75 18.22
CA GLN A 3 13.69 -11.91 18.95
C GLN A 3 12.57 -11.27 18.13
N PHE A 4 11.79 -12.12 17.46
CA PHE A 4 10.52 -11.72 16.86
C PHE A 4 9.64 -11.17 17.98
N GLN A 5 9.47 -9.85 18.01
CA GLN A 5 8.49 -9.24 18.90
C GLN A 5 7.09 -9.65 18.46
N PRO A 6 6.13 -9.85 19.40
CA PRO A 6 4.73 -10.09 19.04
C PRO A 6 4.21 -9.01 18.08
N VAL A 7 3.38 -9.42 17.12
CA VAL A 7 2.68 -8.46 16.26
C VAL A 7 1.57 -7.75 17.05
N LEU A 8 1.12 -6.62 16.54
CA LEU A 8 -0.12 -6.00 16.98
C LEU A 8 -1.31 -6.90 16.62
N HIS A 9 -2.36 -6.87 17.44
CA HIS A 9 -3.55 -7.68 17.23
C HIS A 9 -4.21 -7.36 15.88
N GLY A 10 -4.61 -8.40 15.14
CA GLY A 10 -5.19 -8.29 13.80
C GLY A 10 -4.17 -8.48 12.67
N PHE A 11 -2.86 -8.45 12.97
CA PHE A 11 -1.80 -8.59 11.98
C PHE A 11 -1.05 -9.94 12.06
N GLU A 12 -1.59 -10.92 12.77
CA GLU A 12 -1.01 -12.27 12.94
C GLU A 12 -0.90 -13.04 11.63
N HIS A 13 -1.74 -12.69 10.64
CA HIS A 13 -1.73 -13.27 9.31
C HIS A 13 -0.55 -12.82 8.45
N VAL A 14 0.11 -11.70 8.79
CA VAL A 14 1.17 -11.12 7.96
C VAL A 14 2.47 -11.92 8.12
N LYS A 15 2.98 -12.41 6.99
CA LYS A 15 4.20 -13.21 6.98
C LYS A 15 5.42 -12.36 7.34
N ARG A 16 6.08 -12.72 8.44
CA ARG A 16 7.34 -12.14 8.91
C ARG A 16 8.49 -13.13 8.79
N PHE A 17 9.68 -12.64 8.46
CA PHE A 17 10.88 -13.46 8.36
C PHE A 17 12.14 -12.63 8.70
N TRP A 18 13.21 -13.30 9.10
CA TRP A 18 14.50 -12.65 9.32
C TRP A 18 15.24 -12.48 7.98
N ASP A 19 15.66 -11.25 7.66
CA ASP A 19 16.50 -10.95 6.49
C ASP A 19 17.94 -10.72 6.96
N SER A 20 18.82 -11.69 6.69
CA SER A 20 20.23 -11.64 7.12
C SER A 20 21.02 -10.52 6.44
N GLY A 21 20.66 -10.13 5.21
CA GLY A 21 21.32 -9.02 4.50
C GLY A 21 20.97 -7.66 5.09
N ARG A 22 19.84 -7.57 5.81
CA ARG A 22 19.37 -6.36 6.49
C ARG A 22 19.62 -6.38 7.99
N GLY A 23 19.83 -7.56 8.57
CA GLY A 23 19.96 -7.74 10.01
C GLY A 23 18.68 -7.37 10.76
N ALA A 24 17.51 -7.58 10.14
CA ALA A 24 16.22 -7.15 10.68
C ALA A 24 15.10 -8.15 10.36
N VAL A 25 14.04 -8.12 11.17
CA VAL A 25 12.77 -8.77 10.82
C VAL A 25 12.11 -7.98 9.71
N VAL A 26 11.55 -8.68 8.72
CA VAL A 26 10.82 -8.10 7.60
C VAL A 26 9.42 -8.70 7.53
N ALA A 27 8.40 -7.86 7.68
CA ALA A 27 7.01 -8.16 7.38
C ALA A 27 6.76 -7.99 5.88
N LYS A 28 6.17 -8.98 5.24
CA LYS A 28 5.84 -8.93 3.81
C LYS A 28 4.36 -8.61 3.63
N VAL A 29 4.08 -7.48 3.00
CA VAL A 29 2.72 -7.05 2.64
C VAL A 29 2.45 -7.41 1.18
N LEU A 30 1.43 -8.22 0.95
CA LEU A 30 0.93 -8.61 -0.37
C LEU A 30 -0.21 -7.69 -0.83
N PRO A 31 -0.62 -7.74 -2.10
CA PRO A 31 -1.76 -6.95 -2.57
C PRO A 31 -3.02 -7.23 -1.73
N GLY A 32 -3.72 -6.18 -1.33
CA GLY A 32 -4.89 -6.21 -0.45
C GLY A 32 -4.56 -6.27 1.04
N GLU A 33 -3.29 -6.39 1.43
CA GLU A 33 -2.89 -6.48 2.83
C GLU A 33 -2.44 -5.13 3.41
N PHE A 34 -2.46 -5.08 4.74
CA PHE A 34 -2.04 -3.96 5.58
C PHE A 34 -1.12 -4.51 6.67
N TYR A 35 -0.15 -3.72 7.10
CA TYR A 35 0.62 -4.05 8.28
C TYR A 35 1.00 -2.81 9.06
N VAL A 36 0.75 -2.82 10.37
CA VAL A 36 1.15 -1.78 11.32
C VAL A 36 2.11 -2.38 12.33
N SER A 37 3.14 -1.64 12.70
CA SER A 37 4.09 -2.07 13.71
C SER A 37 4.63 -0.92 14.54
N LYS A 38 4.95 -1.26 15.78
CA LYS A 38 5.70 -0.44 16.74
C LYS A 38 7.08 -1.02 17.03
N SER A 39 7.42 -2.15 16.43
CA SER A 39 8.68 -2.84 16.65
C SER A 39 9.77 -2.30 15.72
N ASP A 40 11.02 -2.53 16.08
CA ASP A 40 12.17 -2.31 15.21
C ASP A 40 12.22 -3.42 14.13
N GLU A 41 11.40 -3.25 13.10
CA GLU A 41 11.31 -4.14 11.96
C GLU A 41 10.96 -3.39 10.68
N LEU A 42 11.11 -4.06 9.55
CA LEU A 42 10.86 -3.48 8.24
C LEU A 42 9.58 -4.06 7.64
N ILE A 43 8.88 -3.26 6.83
CA ILE A 43 7.78 -3.72 6.00
C ILE A 43 8.24 -3.70 4.55
N SER A 44 7.98 -4.78 3.79
CA SER A 44 8.37 -4.86 2.38
C SER A 44 7.22 -5.29 1.48
N THR A 45 7.15 -4.65 0.31
CA THR A 45 6.23 -4.98 -0.76
C THR A 45 6.91 -4.82 -2.13
N VAL A 46 6.32 -5.41 -3.17
CA VAL A 46 6.70 -5.19 -4.57
C VAL A 46 5.47 -4.65 -5.30
N LEU A 47 5.65 -3.52 -5.98
CA LEU A 47 4.58 -2.76 -6.62
C LEU A 47 4.86 -2.65 -8.12
N GLY A 48 3.87 -2.95 -8.94
CA GLY A 48 3.77 -2.39 -10.29
C GLY A 48 2.72 -1.31 -10.32
N SER A 49 1.56 -1.59 -10.92
CA SER A 49 0.43 -0.66 -11.04
C SER A 49 -0.20 -0.32 -9.69
N CYS A 50 -0.15 -1.22 -8.70
CA CYS A 50 -0.58 -0.95 -7.33
C CYS A 50 0.15 0.24 -6.70
N ILE A 51 -0.43 0.80 -5.65
CA ILE A 51 0.17 1.84 -4.81
C ILE A 51 0.30 1.34 -3.37
N ALA A 52 1.33 1.83 -2.68
CA ALA A 52 1.49 1.68 -1.25
C ALA A 52 1.62 3.06 -0.60
N ALA A 53 0.79 3.30 0.39
CA ALA A 53 0.95 4.38 1.36
C ALA A 53 1.71 3.85 2.57
N CYS A 54 2.77 4.54 2.94
CA CYS A 54 3.49 4.35 4.20
C CYS A 54 3.13 5.51 5.13
N ILE A 55 2.52 5.20 6.27
CA ILE A 55 1.99 6.17 7.23
C ILE A 55 2.68 5.97 8.55
N TYR A 56 3.22 7.03 9.15
CA TYR A 56 3.97 6.92 10.40
C TYR A 56 3.92 8.19 11.25
N ASP A 57 4.04 7.97 12.56
CA ASP A 57 4.38 8.99 13.54
C ASP A 57 5.74 8.63 14.14
N GLU A 58 6.77 9.36 13.71
CA GLU A 58 8.15 9.16 14.14
C GLU A 58 8.35 9.44 15.64
N GLN A 59 7.56 10.34 16.22
CA GLN A 59 7.66 10.66 17.65
C GLN A 59 7.13 9.51 18.51
N GLN A 60 6.09 8.83 18.03
CA GLN A 60 5.45 7.71 18.73
C GLN A 60 6.04 6.35 18.34
N GLY A 61 6.96 6.32 17.36
CA GLY A 61 7.61 5.10 16.91
C GLY A 61 6.61 4.06 16.38
N VAL A 62 5.59 4.51 15.66
CA VAL A 62 4.55 3.66 15.08
C VAL A 62 4.30 4.03 13.64
N GLY A 63 4.08 3.03 12.80
CA GLY A 63 3.66 3.25 11.44
C GLY A 63 3.22 1.96 10.78
N GLY A 64 2.80 2.09 9.53
CA GLY A 64 2.37 0.96 8.74
C GLY A 64 2.45 1.23 7.25
N MET A 65 2.16 0.19 6.49
CA MET A 65 2.12 0.23 5.04
C MET A 65 0.92 -0.59 4.55
N ASN A 66 0.20 -0.05 3.57
CA ASN A 66 -0.80 -0.78 2.80
C ASN A 66 -0.26 -1.15 1.41
N HIS A 67 -1.00 -2.01 0.71
CA HIS A 67 -0.78 -2.32 -0.69
C HIS A 67 -2.13 -2.48 -1.37
N PHE A 68 -2.58 -1.45 -2.07
CA PHE A 68 -3.90 -1.47 -2.71
C PHE A 68 -3.81 -1.19 -4.21
N MET A 69 -4.86 -1.63 -4.91
CA MET A 69 -5.13 -1.32 -6.31
C MET A 69 -6.61 -0.94 -6.41
N LEU A 70 -6.92 0.10 -7.16
CA LEU A 70 -8.31 0.42 -7.48
C LEU A 70 -8.81 -0.51 -8.60
N PRO A 71 -10.09 -0.94 -8.55
CA PRO A 71 -10.72 -1.55 -9.72
C PRO A 71 -10.56 -0.59 -10.93
N GLY A 72 -10.05 -1.09 -12.06
CA GLY A 72 -9.86 -0.22 -13.22
C GLY A 72 -11.22 0.20 -13.79
N VAL A 73 -11.44 1.49 -14.08
CA VAL A 73 -12.65 1.88 -14.83
C VAL A 73 -12.42 1.64 -16.32
N LYS A 74 -13.26 0.82 -16.95
CA LYS A 74 -13.37 0.85 -18.42
C LYS A 74 -14.16 2.08 -18.83
N GLY A 75 -13.46 3.17 -19.14
CA GLY A 75 -13.98 4.21 -20.04
C GLY A 75 -14.76 5.37 -19.41
N THR A 76 -14.64 5.67 -18.12
CA THR A 76 -15.13 6.95 -17.57
C THR A 76 -13.98 7.81 -17.07
N THR A 77 -14.00 9.08 -17.49
CA THR A 77 -13.01 10.10 -17.15
C THR A 77 -13.32 10.83 -15.85
N SER A 78 -14.40 10.44 -15.16
CA SER A 78 -14.90 11.11 -13.96
C SER A 78 -14.94 10.12 -12.79
N ILE A 79 -14.03 10.34 -11.84
CA ILE A 79 -14.04 9.69 -10.53
C ILE A 79 -15.15 10.37 -9.72
N HIS A 80 -16.24 9.66 -9.45
CA HIS A 80 -17.29 10.12 -8.52
C HIS A 80 -17.08 9.48 -7.14
N ALA A 81 -17.46 10.16 -6.07
CA ALA A 81 -17.30 9.64 -4.70
C ALA A 81 -18.02 8.29 -4.46
N ASP A 82 -19.10 8.04 -5.20
CA ASP A 82 -19.88 6.79 -5.15
C ASP A 82 -19.30 5.66 -6.01
N ASP A 83 -18.21 5.91 -6.76
CA ASP A 83 -17.55 4.88 -7.55
C ASP A 83 -16.91 3.83 -6.62
N LEU A 84 -17.03 2.55 -6.96
CA LEU A 84 -16.45 1.42 -6.20
C LEU A 84 -14.95 1.64 -5.93
N ASN A 85 -14.28 2.33 -6.83
CA ASN A 85 -12.88 2.72 -6.72
C ASN A 85 -12.62 3.63 -5.53
N CYS A 86 -13.38 4.72 -5.42
CA CYS A 86 -13.27 5.66 -4.31
C CYS A 86 -13.52 4.93 -2.99
N ARG A 87 -14.56 4.09 -2.92
CA ARG A 87 -14.88 3.33 -1.71
C ARG A 87 -13.73 2.41 -1.28
N TYR A 88 -13.14 1.67 -2.24
CA TYR A 88 -12.04 0.75 -1.94
C TYR A 88 -10.77 1.49 -1.51
N GLY A 89 -10.37 2.50 -2.27
CA GLY A 89 -9.20 3.32 -1.95
C GLY A 89 -9.34 4.05 -0.61
N ASN A 90 -10.51 4.65 -0.37
CA ASN A 90 -10.81 5.37 0.87
C ASN A 90 -10.75 4.40 2.06
N TRP A 91 -11.36 3.23 1.93
CA TRP A 91 -11.30 2.20 2.97
C TRP A 91 -9.85 1.78 3.26
N ALA A 92 -9.03 1.56 2.23
CA ALA A 92 -7.62 1.17 2.41
C ALA A 92 -6.79 2.25 3.12
N MET A 93 -7.01 3.53 2.81
CA MET A 93 -6.30 4.64 3.45
C MET A 93 -6.80 4.85 4.89
N GLU A 94 -8.12 4.93 5.08
CA GLU A 94 -8.75 5.10 6.39
C GLU A 94 -8.41 3.98 7.36
N TYR A 95 -8.47 2.73 6.89
CA TYR A 95 -8.15 1.57 7.73
C TYR A 95 -6.72 1.67 8.27
N LEU A 96 -5.75 2.00 7.40
CA LEU A 96 -4.36 2.13 7.81
C LEU A 96 -4.15 3.30 8.79
N ILE A 97 -4.74 4.46 8.51
CA ILE A 97 -4.65 5.64 9.38
C ILE A 97 -5.21 5.33 10.76
N ASN A 98 -6.40 4.73 10.81
CA ASN A 98 -7.07 4.40 12.06
C ASN A 98 -6.29 3.37 12.86
N GLU A 99 -5.73 2.34 12.24
CA GLU A 99 -4.89 1.37 12.96
C GLU A 99 -3.57 1.99 13.46
N VAL A 100 -2.95 2.91 12.71
CA VAL A 100 -1.75 3.63 13.19
C VAL A 100 -2.09 4.54 14.38
N ILE A 101 -3.20 5.27 14.33
CA ILE A 101 -3.69 6.14 15.44
C ILE A 101 -4.06 5.32 16.67
N LYS A 102 -4.84 4.23 16.49
CA LYS A 102 -5.25 3.31 17.55
C LYS A 102 -4.06 2.71 18.30
N ASN A 103 -2.91 2.59 17.63
CA ASN A 103 -1.68 2.08 18.21
C ASN A 103 -0.74 3.18 18.78
N GLY A 104 -1.21 4.42 18.85
CA GLY A 104 -0.61 5.50 19.61
C GLY A 104 -0.14 6.70 18.78
N ALA A 105 -0.26 6.67 17.45
CA ALA A 105 0.08 7.83 16.63
C ALA A 105 -0.88 8.99 16.89
N LYS A 106 -0.38 10.21 16.74
CA LYS A 106 -1.21 11.42 16.73
C LYS A 106 -1.50 11.86 15.30
N ARG A 107 -2.76 12.22 15.00
CA ARG A 107 -3.16 12.58 13.63
C ARG A 107 -2.33 13.73 13.07
N GLU A 108 -2.08 14.75 13.90
CA GLU A 108 -1.27 15.92 13.57
C GLU A 108 0.21 15.62 13.29
N ASN A 109 0.70 14.46 13.73
CA ASN A 109 2.08 14.03 13.51
C ASN A 109 2.22 13.08 12.31
N LEU A 110 1.11 12.66 11.69
CA LEU A 110 1.15 11.66 10.62
C LEU A 110 1.89 12.20 9.41
N LYS A 111 2.91 11.45 9.02
CA LYS A 111 3.70 11.66 7.81
C LYS A 111 3.39 10.54 6.82
N ILE A 112 3.23 10.91 5.55
CA ILE A 112 2.87 9.98 4.48
C ILE A 112 4.02 9.88 3.46
N LYS A 113 4.23 8.67 2.93
CA LYS A 113 5.04 8.45 1.74
C LYS A 113 4.32 7.53 0.76
N LEU A 114 4.35 7.88 -0.53
CA LEU A 114 3.64 7.14 -1.58
C LEU A 114 4.61 6.48 -2.55
N PHE A 115 4.38 5.21 -2.86
CA PHE A 115 5.21 4.44 -3.80
C PHE A 115 4.33 3.60 -4.72
N GLY A 116 4.77 3.36 -5.96
CA GLY A 116 4.09 2.45 -6.90
C GLY A 116 3.50 3.13 -8.14
N GLY A 117 2.45 2.58 -8.71
CA GLY A 117 1.87 3.06 -9.97
C GLY A 117 2.83 2.96 -11.16
N GLY A 118 3.78 2.02 -11.11
CA GLY A 118 4.67 1.70 -12.22
C GLY A 118 3.92 0.97 -13.34
N LYS A 119 4.41 1.15 -14.57
CA LYS A 119 3.88 0.46 -15.74
C LYS A 119 4.58 -0.89 -15.90
N ILE A 120 3.82 -1.98 -15.84
CA ILE A 120 4.33 -3.32 -16.15
C ILE A 120 3.95 -3.73 -17.58
N ILE A 121 2.71 -3.46 -17.98
CA ILE A 121 2.18 -3.73 -19.34
C ILE A 121 1.49 -2.45 -19.84
N SER A 122 1.50 -2.20 -21.15
CA SER A 122 0.81 -1.06 -21.78
C SER A 122 -0.67 -0.96 -21.38
N SER A 123 -1.40 -2.08 -21.30
CA SER A 123 -2.81 -2.15 -20.89
C SER A 123 -3.08 -1.81 -19.41
N MET A 124 -2.09 -1.94 -18.53
CA MET A 124 -2.21 -1.62 -17.09
C MET A 124 -1.73 -0.18 -16.79
N THR A 125 -1.33 0.57 -17.81
CA THR A 125 -0.83 1.94 -17.68
C THR A 125 -1.86 2.87 -17.04
N ASP A 126 -3.13 2.73 -17.42
CA ASP A 126 -4.20 3.61 -16.94
C ASP A 126 -4.54 3.34 -15.47
N ILE A 127 -4.43 2.08 -15.03
CA ILE A 127 -4.65 1.68 -13.63
C ILE A 127 -3.60 2.34 -12.73
N GLY A 128 -2.32 2.24 -13.10
CA GLY A 128 -1.25 2.86 -12.32
C GLY A 128 -1.41 4.37 -12.17
N ILE A 129 -1.83 5.07 -13.23
CA ILE A 129 -2.09 6.52 -13.19
C ILE A 129 -3.31 6.82 -12.30
N GLY A 130 -4.38 6.03 -12.38
CA GLY A 130 -5.56 6.16 -11.53
C GLY A 130 -5.22 6.00 -10.05
N ASN A 131 -4.45 4.97 -9.70
CA ASN A 131 -4.02 4.72 -8.32
C ASN A 131 -3.18 5.87 -7.75
N ILE A 132 -2.28 6.45 -8.57
CA ILE A 132 -1.47 7.60 -8.16
C ILE A 132 -2.37 8.81 -7.90
N ARG A 133 -3.24 9.16 -8.86
CA ARG A 133 -4.13 10.32 -8.75
C ARG A 133 -5.03 10.22 -7.52
N PHE A 134 -5.60 9.05 -7.27
CA PHE A 134 -6.40 8.81 -6.09
C PHE A 134 -5.59 9.00 -4.80
N ALA A 135 -4.42 8.39 -4.69
CA ALA A 135 -3.61 8.47 -3.47
C ALA A 135 -3.12 9.90 -3.18
N GLU A 136 -2.76 10.65 -4.22
CA GLU A 136 -2.37 12.06 -4.10
C GLU A 136 -3.55 12.93 -3.69
N ALA A 137 -4.71 12.77 -4.34
CA ALA A 137 -5.93 13.51 -4.02
C ALA A 137 -6.40 13.24 -2.58
N TYR A 138 -6.42 11.98 -2.16
CA TYR A 138 -6.80 11.61 -0.80
C TYR A 138 -5.89 12.29 0.24
N VAL A 139 -4.57 12.30 0.02
CA VAL A 139 -3.62 12.94 0.94
C VAL A 139 -3.83 14.46 1.01
N GLU A 140 -4.15 15.10 -0.11
CA GLU A 140 -4.47 16.53 -0.18
C GLU A 140 -5.79 16.86 0.52
N GLU A 141 -6.86 16.12 0.22
CA GLU A 141 -8.21 16.30 0.78
C GLU A 141 -8.23 16.10 2.29
N GLU A 142 -7.52 15.08 2.80
CA GLU A 142 -7.40 14.80 4.24
C GLU A 142 -6.38 15.68 4.97
N GLN A 143 -5.75 16.63 4.26
CA GLN A 143 -4.73 17.54 4.79
C GLN A 143 -3.56 16.81 5.47
N LEU A 144 -3.17 15.65 4.93
CA LEU A 144 -2.08 14.84 5.45
C LEU A 144 -0.73 15.32 4.91
N THR A 145 0.33 15.16 5.71
CA THR A 145 1.65 15.66 5.31
C THR A 145 2.37 14.64 4.41
N LEU A 146 2.41 14.89 3.10
CA LEU A 146 3.20 14.12 2.15
C LEU A 146 4.70 14.48 2.24
N ILE A 147 5.52 13.56 2.75
CA ILE A 147 6.96 13.80 2.95
C ILE A 147 7.78 13.45 1.70
N SER A 148 7.38 12.41 0.97
CA SER A 148 8.11 11.97 -0.23
C SER A 148 7.28 10.99 -1.04
N HIS A 149 7.53 10.90 -2.34
CA HIS A 149 6.95 9.89 -3.21
C HIS A 149 7.95 9.37 -4.26
N ASP A 150 7.82 8.11 -4.68
CA ASP A 150 8.40 7.58 -5.93
C ASP A 150 7.32 6.77 -6.65
N VAL A 151 6.57 7.47 -7.49
CA VAL A 151 5.41 6.96 -8.22
C VAL A 151 5.64 6.99 -9.73
N GLY A 152 4.87 6.20 -10.49
CA GLY A 152 4.91 6.23 -11.96
C GLY A 152 6.14 5.57 -12.59
N GLY A 153 6.41 5.86 -13.85
CA GLY A 153 7.56 5.31 -14.59
C GLY A 153 7.39 3.85 -15.05
N PRO A 154 8.32 3.33 -15.89
CA PRO A 154 8.12 2.07 -16.62
C PRO A 154 8.61 0.82 -15.85
N TRP A 155 8.84 0.93 -14.54
CA TRP A 155 9.45 -0.14 -13.76
C TRP A 155 8.63 -0.47 -12.51
N PRO A 156 8.42 -1.77 -12.21
CA PRO A 156 8.04 -2.18 -10.88
C PRO A 156 9.10 -1.77 -9.86
N ARG A 157 8.73 -1.66 -8.60
CA ARG A 157 9.68 -1.38 -7.51
C ARG A 157 9.42 -2.22 -6.28
N LYS A 158 10.53 -2.66 -5.67
CA LYS A 158 10.51 -3.16 -4.30
C LYS A 158 10.63 -1.98 -3.34
N VAL A 159 9.72 -1.91 -2.39
CA VAL A 159 9.73 -0.94 -1.29
C VAL A 159 10.11 -1.68 -0.01
N VAL A 160 10.96 -1.05 0.79
CA VAL A 160 11.25 -1.47 2.16
C VAL A 160 11.13 -0.25 3.06
N PHE A 161 10.25 -0.32 4.04
CA PHE A 161 9.86 0.79 4.89
C PHE A 161 10.11 0.47 6.35
N HIS A 162 10.61 1.43 7.12
CA HIS A 162 10.81 1.32 8.56
C HIS A 162 9.72 2.13 9.29
N PRO A 163 8.76 1.47 9.97
CA PRO A 163 7.60 2.12 10.57
C PRO A 163 7.94 3.21 11.58
N GLN A 164 8.90 2.95 12.46
CA GLN A 164 9.23 3.88 13.53
C GLN A 164 9.94 5.16 13.04
N THR A 165 10.72 5.08 11.95
CA THR A 165 11.58 6.19 11.50
C THR A 165 11.12 6.82 10.19
N GLY A 166 10.15 6.20 9.51
CA GLY A 166 9.73 6.61 8.18
C GLY A 166 10.76 6.35 7.07
N LYS A 167 11.93 5.78 7.37
CA LYS A 167 12.95 5.52 6.35
C LYS A 167 12.42 4.54 5.31
N ALA A 168 12.56 4.90 4.04
CA ALA A 168 12.10 4.09 2.92
C ALA A 168 13.23 3.87 1.92
N GLN A 169 13.35 2.64 1.43
CA GLN A 169 14.26 2.27 0.36
C GLN A 169 13.46 1.76 -0.82
N VAL A 170 13.74 2.29 -2.01
CA VAL A 170 13.07 1.91 -3.24
C VAL A 170 14.09 1.34 -4.22
N LYS A 171 13.82 0.13 -4.73
CA LYS A 171 14.63 -0.50 -5.77
C LYS A 171 13.76 -0.75 -7.00
N LYS A 172 14.02 -0.01 -8.07
CA LYS A 172 13.40 -0.23 -9.40
C LYS A 172 13.90 -1.55 -9.98
N LEU A 173 12.98 -2.44 -10.34
CA LEU A 173 13.26 -3.79 -10.84
C LEU A 173 13.33 -3.74 -12.38
N ARG A 174 14.54 -3.63 -12.92
CA ARG A 174 14.78 -3.41 -14.36
C ARG A 174 14.95 -4.69 -15.21
N GLN A 175 15.03 -5.87 -14.59
CA GLN A 175 15.25 -7.13 -15.31
C GLN A 175 13.94 -7.93 -15.50
N MET A 176 13.76 -8.44 -16.73
CA MET A 176 12.57 -9.05 -17.34
C MET A 176 12.13 -10.41 -16.75
N HIS A 177 11.89 -10.51 -15.45
CA HIS A 177 11.04 -11.59 -14.90
C HIS A 177 9.78 -10.97 -14.27
N ASN A 178 9.15 -10.07 -15.05
CA ASN A 178 7.93 -9.40 -14.64
C ASN A 178 6.72 -10.35 -14.67
N ASP A 179 6.79 -11.50 -15.34
CA ASP A 179 5.69 -12.47 -15.45
C ASP A 179 5.03 -12.81 -14.11
N THR A 180 5.83 -12.91 -13.04
CA THR A 180 5.28 -13.20 -11.71
C THR A 180 4.54 -12.00 -11.12
N ILE A 181 5.00 -10.78 -11.38
CA ILE A 181 4.35 -9.56 -10.92
C ILE A 181 3.08 -9.32 -11.76
N GLU A 182 3.17 -9.47 -13.08
CA GLU A 182 2.03 -9.38 -14.01
C GLU A 182 0.91 -10.34 -13.62
N LYS A 183 1.22 -11.63 -13.45
CA LYS A 183 0.24 -12.63 -13.04
C LYS A 183 -0.43 -12.29 -11.72
N ARG A 184 0.30 -11.69 -10.78
CA ARG A 184 -0.25 -11.26 -9.48
C ARG A 184 -1.15 -10.05 -9.63
N GLU A 185 -0.78 -9.07 -10.45
CA GLU A 185 -1.63 -7.90 -10.69
C GLU A 185 -2.92 -8.26 -11.39
N VAL A 186 -2.85 -9.08 -12.45
CA VAL A 186 -4.05 -9.55 -13.15
C VAL A 186 -4.96 -10.34 -12.22
N LYS A 187 -4.39 -11.24 -11.42
CA LYS A 187 -5.17 -12.00 -10.42
C LYS A 187 -5.82 -11.05 -9.41
N TYR A 188 -5.07 -10.12 -8.84
CA TYR A 188 -5.59 -9.23 -7.81
C TYR A 188 -6.68 -8.30 -8.34
N LEU A 189 -6.51 -7.77 -9.56
CA LEU A 189 -7.55 -6.98 -10.21
C LEU A 189 -8.84 -7.79 -10.39
N HIS A 190 -8.72 -9.04 -10.83
CA HIS A 190 -9.88 -9.94 -10.98
C HIS A 190 -10.57 -10.21 -9.63
N ASP A 191 -9.79 -10.51 -8.58
CA ASP A 191 -10.32 -10.77 -7.23
C ASP A 191 -11.09 -9.53 -6.68
N ILE A 192 -10.60 -8.31 -6.92
CA ILE A 192 -11.28 -7.06 -6.55
C ILE A 192 -12.60 -6.88 -7.33
N GLU A 193 -12.58 -7.11 -8.65
CA GLU A 193 -13.77 -7.00 -9.51
C GLU A 193 -14.86 -8.01 -9.13
N GLU A 194 -14.49 -9.23 -8.72
CA GLU A 194 -15.45 -10.23 -8.25
C GLU A 194 -16.06 -9.88 -6.90
N GLN A 195 -15.25 -9.37 -5.95
CA GLN A 195 -15.74 -8.90 -4.66
C GLN A 195 -16.73 -7.75 -4.80
N GLY A 196 -16.42 -6.76 -5.66
CA GLY A 196 -17.32 -5.63 -5.92
C GLY A 196 -18.71 -6.07 -6.43
N LYS A 197 -18.75 -7.07 -7.32
CA LYS A 197 -20.01 -7.62 -7.83
C LYS A 197 -20.85 -8.35 -6.76
N GLN A 198 -20.20 -8.98 -5.79
CA GLN A 198 -20.92 -9.64 -4.69
C GLN A 198 -21.49 -8.63 -3.69
N THR A 199 -20.77 -7.53 -3.43
CA THR A 199 -21.22 -6.49 -2.49
C THR A 199 -22.36 -5.63 -3.03
N ASP A 200 -22.57 -5.58 -4.35
CA ASP A 200 -23.68 -4.85 -4.98
C ASP A 200 -25.02 -5.62 -4.96
N ILE A 201 -25.08 -6.85 -4.42
CA ILE A 201 -26.31 -7.67 -4.37
C ILE A 201 -27.17 -7.44 -3.12
N GLU A 202 -26.68 -6.71 -2.11
CA GLU A 202 -27.49 -6.37 -0.92
C GLU A 202 -27.77 -4.87 -0.86
N LEU A 203 -28.88 -4.46 -1.48
CA LEU A 203 -29.68 -3.27 -1.12
C LEU A 203 -31.04 -3.35 -1.87
N PHE A 204 -31.91 -4.22 -1.39
CA PHE A 204 -33.37 -4.11 -1.57
C PHE A 204 -34.02 -3.97 -0.20
#